data_AF-A0A6A5UPR7-F1
#
_entry.id   AF-A0A6A5UPR7-F1
#
_cell.length_a   1.000
_cell.length_b   1.000
_cell.length_c   1.000
_cell.angle_alpha   90.00
_cell.angle_beta   90.00
_cell.angle_gamma   90.00
#
_symmetry.space_group_name_H-M   'P 1'
#
loop_
_entity.id
_entity.type
_entity.pdbx_description
1 polymer ?
#
loop_
_entity_poly.entity_id
_entity_poly.type
_entity_poly.pdbx_seq_one_letter_code
_entity_poly.pdbx_strand_id
1 'polypeptide(L)'
;VSVTTLRRRQQGSQQSRTTKDLNQRALSPQQEQALLQHIDKLTERRLPPTKEIIRNFALSKAIDAVRYYANSYLKYRLYFDLLHEKMAQYNIQACNTYNMDEKGFLIGILGRSKRIFNREMWERKEVTAAL
;
A
#
# COMPACT_ATOMS: atom_id res chain seq x y z
N VAL A 1 35.67 -23.30 -9.20
CA VAL A 1 34.28 -23.84 -9.13
C VAL A 1 34.26 -24.88 -8.02
N SER A 2 33.28 -24.84 -7.10
CA SER A 2 33.23 -25.78 -5.97
C SER A 2 32.80 -27.19 -6.40
N VAL A 3 33.30 -28.22 -5.71
CA VAL A 3 32.99 -29.64 -5.94
C VAL A 3 31.48 -29.91 -5.86
N THR A 4 30.79 -29.22 -4.96
CA THR A 4 29.32 -29.29 -4.80
C THR A 4 28.57 -28.80 -6.04
N THR A 5 29.11 -27.78 -6.72
CA THR A 5 28.53 -27.22 -7.94
C THR A 5 28.70 -28.16 -9.13
N LEU A 6 29.86 -28.83 -9.22
CA LEU A 6 30.13 -29.83 -10.26
C LEU A 6 29.24 -31.07 -10.09
N ARG A 7 29.08 -31.57 -8.85
CA ARG A 7 28.22 -32.72 -8.54
C ARG A 7 26.75 -32.46 -8.91
N ARG A 8 26.23 -31.26 -8.63
CA ARG A 8 24.87 -30.87 -9.06
C ARG A 8 24.69 -30.83 -10.57
N ARG A 9 25.71 -30.41 -11.32
CA ARG A 9 25.69 -30.41 -12.80
C ARG A 9 25.67 -31.83 -13.34
N GLN A 10 26.53 -32.71 -12.82
CA GLN A 10 26.60 -34.10 -13.22
C GLN A 10 25.28 -34.84 -12.96
N GLN A 11 24.57 -34.50 -11.87
CA GLN A 11 23.26 -35.07 -11.53
C GLN A 11 22.09 -34.40 -12.26
N GLY A 12 22.32 -33.43 -13.15
CA GLY A 12 21.25 -32.69 -13.83
C GLY A 12 20.38 -31.83 -12.91
N SER A 13 20.76 -31.65 -11.64
CA SER A 13 20.01 -30.92 -10.60
C SER A 13 20.16 -29.39 -10.72
N GLN A 14 20.57 -28.91 -11.89
CA GLN A 14 20.72 -27.50 -12.17
C GLN A 14 19.50 -26.98 -12.91
N GLN A 15 18.91 -25.90 -12.42
CA GLN A 15 17.81 -25.23 -13.12
C GLN A 15 18.27 -24.83 -14.52
N SER A 16 17.40 -25.05 -15.50
CA SER A 16 17.59 -24.55 -16.86
C SER A 16 17.81 -23.05 -16.86
N ARG A 17 18.54 -22.53 -17.85
CA ARG A 17 18.70 -21.08 -18.06
C ARG A 17 17.33 -20.40 -18.16
N THR A 18 16.40 -21.00 -18.88
CA THR A 18 15.04 -20.48 -19.06
C THR A 18 14.28 -20.34 -17.74
N THR A 19 14.39 -21.32 -16.84
CA THR A 19 13.70 -21.26 -15.54
C THR A 19 14.38 -20.29 -14.58
N LYS A 20 15.70 -20.16 -14.65
CA LYS A 20 16.44 -19.12 -13.92
C LYS A 20 16.01 -17.72 -14.35
N ASP A 21 15.90 -17.45 -15.65
CA ASP A 21 15.51 -16.14 -16.16
C ASP A 21 14.08 -15.77 -15.77
N LEU A 22 13.15 -16.73 -15.81
CA LEU A 22 11.77 -16.53 -15.33
C LEU A 22 11.73 -16.15 -13.84
N ASN A 23 12.52 -16.83 -13.01
CA ASN A 23 12.60 -16.55 -11.57
C ASN A 23 13.27 -15.21 -11.24
N GLN A 24 14.00 -14.62 -12.19
CA GLN A 24 14.69 -13.32 -12.03
C GLN A 24 13.87 -12.12 -12.49
N ARG A 25 12.68 -12.34 -13.07
CA ARG A 25 11.82 -11.24 -13.53
C ARG A 25 11.24 -10.47 -12.34
N ALA A 26 11.31 -9.14 -12.40
CA ALA A 26 10.72 -8.26 -11.41
C ALA A 26 9.20 -8.05 -11.59
N LEU A 27 8.69 -8.31 -12.80
CA LEU A 27 7.28 -8.16 -13.17
C LEU A 27 6.71 -9.52 -13.57
N SER A 28 5.46 -9.77 -13.20
CA SER A 28 4.70 -10.91 -13.73
C SER A 28 4.39 -10.69 -15.23
N PRO A 29 4.10 -11.75 -15.99
CA PRO A 29 3.73 -11.61 -17.41
C PRO A 29 2.56 -10.66 -17.65
N GLN A 30 1.58 -10.64 -16.74
CA GLN A 30 0.43 -9.73 -16.81
C GLN A 30 0.84 -8.27 -16.56
N GLN A 31 1.75 -8.04 -15.61
CA GLN A 31 2.28 -6.70 -15.33
C GLN A 31 3.15 -6.18 -16.48
N GLU A 32 3.91 -7.07 -17.12
CA GLU A 32 4.69 -6.78 -18.33
C GLU A 32 3.75 -6.36 -19.48
N GLN A 33 2.67 -7.10 -19.71
CA GLN A 33 1.66 -6.73 -20.71
C GLN A 33 1.02 -5.37 -20.41
N ALA A 34 0.70 -5.09 -19.15
CA ALA A 34 0.15 -3.80 -18.74
C ALA A 34 1.14 -2.64 -18.95
N LEU A 35 2.44 -2.89 -18.76
CA LEU A 35 3.49 -1.90 -19.03
C LEU A 35 3.60 -1.60 -20.53
N LEU A 36 3.53 -2.62 -21.39
CA LEU A 36 3.54 -2.44 -22.84
C LEU A 36 2.35 -1.58 -23.30
N GLN A 37 1.13 -1.92 -22.86
CA GLN A 37 -0.07 -1.11 -23.14
C GLN A 37 0.06 0.34 -22.65
N HIS A 38 0.72 0.55 -21.51
CA HIS A 38 0.96 1.89 -21.00
C HIS A 38 1.94 2.68 -21.89
N ILE A 39 3.00 2.03 -22.39
CA ILE A 39 3.97 2.62 -23.31
C ILE A 39 3.31 2.98 -24.65
N ASP A 40 2.48 2.10 -25.19
CA ASP A 40 1.73 2.36 -26.43
C ASP A 40 0.85 3.60 -26.27
N LYS A 41 0.11 3.69 -25.16
CA LYS A 41 -0.74 4.83 -24.83
C LYS A 41 0.04 6.14 -24.65
N LEU A 42 1.27 6.08 -24.13
CA LEU A 42 2.14 7.27 -24.04
C LEU A 42 2.55 7.73 -25.44
N THR A 43 2.91 6.79 -26.30
CA THR A 43 3.31 7.04 -27.69
C THR A 43 2.17 7.65 -28.49
N GLU A 44 0.94 7.11 -28.36
CA GLU A 44 -0.28 7.67 -28.96
C GLU A 44 -0.53 9.12 -28.54
N ARG A 45 -0.20 9.46 -27.28
CA ARG A 45 -0.33 10.81 -26.72
C ARG A 45 0.84 11.73 -27.08
N ARG A 46 1.77 11.28 -27.93
CA ARG A 46 3.01 12.00 -28.27
C ARG A 46 3.87 12.33 -27.04
N LEU A 47 3.79 11.49 -26.01
CA LEU A 47 4.62 11.57 -24.82
C LEU A 47 5.70 10.49 -24.91
N PRO A 48 7.00 10.86 -24.94
CA PRO A 48 8.05 9.86 -24.99
C PRO A 48 8.07 9.07 -23.68
N PRO A 49 8.08 7.72 -23.74
CA PRO A 49 8.19 6.89 -22.55
C PRO A 49 9.59 7.02 -21.94
N THR A 50 9.76 7.97 -21.02
CA THR A 50 11.04 8.18 -20.33
C THR A 50 11.33 7.04 -19.35
N LYS A 51 12.61 6.81 -19.05
CA LYS A 51 13.04 5.79 -18.07
C LYS A 51 12.39 5.98 -16.70
N GLU A 52 12.11 7.22 -16.31
CA GLU A 52 11.43 7.55 -15.05
C GLU A 52 9.96 7.12 -15.07
N ILE A 53 9.23 7.39 -16.15
CA ILE A 53 7.83 6.97 -16.29
C ILE A 53 7.73 5.44 -16.23
N ILE A 54 8.60 4.74 -16.96
CA ILE A 54 8.67 3.27 -16.97
C ILE A 54 8.97 2.74 -15.56
N ARG A 55 9.95 3.34 -14.87
CA ARG A 55 10.32 2.94 -13.50
C ARG A 55 9.16 3.18 -12.53
N ASN A 56 8.50 4.33 -12.58
CA ASN A 56 7.39 4.67 -11.70
C ASN A 56 6.19 3.72 -11.91
N PHE A 57 5.91 3.38 -13.16
CA PHE A 57 4.89 2.37 -13.48
C PHE A 57 5.24 1.01 -12.86
N ALA A 58 6.46 0.52 -13.08
CA ALA A 58 6.91 -0.76 -12.53
C ALA A 58 6.88 -0.78 -10.98
N LEU A 59 7.32 0.30 -10.33
CA LEU A 59 7.28 0.45 -8.88
C LEU A 59 5.84 0.43 -8.34
N SER A 60 4.90 1.12 -9.01
CA SER A 60 3.50 1.11 -8.58
C SER A 60 2.91 -0.31 -8.61
N LYS A 61 3.18 -1.08 -9.69
CA LYS A 61 2.73 -2.47 -9.82
C LYS A 61 3.38 -3.41 -8.82
N ALA A 62 4.64 -3.17 -8.46
CA ALA A 62 5.32 -3.92 -7.41
C ALA A 62 4.70 -3.67 -6.02
N ILE A 63 4.38 -2.42 -5.68
CA ILE A 63 3.69 -2.08 -4.43
C ILE A 63 2.33 -2.75 -4.35
N ASP A 64 1.56 -2.76 -5.44
CA ASP A 64 0.26 -3.43 -5.50
C ASP A 64 0.39 -4.95 -5.30
N ALA A 65 1.45 -5.57 -5.85
CA ALA A 65 1.73 -6.99 -5.62
C ALA A 65 2.11 -7.29 -4.16
N VAL A 66 2.91 -6.42 -3.52
CA VAL A 66 3.25 -6.55 -2.09
C VAL A 66 2.00 -6.43 -1.23
N ARG A 67 1.09 -5.50 -1.54
CA ARG A 67 -0.20 -5.36 -0.86
C ARG A 67 -1.07 -6.59 -1.03
N TYR A 68 -1.15 -7.11 -2.26
CA TYR A 68 -1.89 -8.33 -2.55
C TYR A 68 -1.32 -9.54 -1.80
N TYR A 69 0.00 -9.67 -1.70
CA TYR A 69 0.62 -10.76 -0.94
C TYR A 69 0.47 -10.58 0.59
N ALA A 70 0.47 -9.34 1.07
CA ALA A 70 0.22 -9.02 2.47
C ALA A 70 -1.24 -9.23 2.90
N ASN A 71 -2.15 -9.30 1.92
CA ASN A 71 -3.56 -9.61 2.12
C ASN A 71 -3.70 -11.08 2.57
N SER A 72 -4.27 -11.28 3.75
CA SER A 72 -4.49 -12.61 4.31
C SER A 72 -5.87 -12.67 4.93
N TYR A 73 -6.68 -13.62 4.44
CA TYR A 73 -8.02 -13.86 4.96
C TYR A 73 -8.05 -14.08 6.47
N LEU A 74 -7.07 -14.83 7.01
CA LEU A 74 -6.98 -15.11 8.45
C LEU A 74 -6.77 -13.82 9.26
N LYS A 75 -5.99 -12.86 8.76
CA LYS A 75 -5.80 -11.57 9.44
C LYS A 75 -7.10 -10.79 9.52
N TYR A 76 -7.87 -10.73 8.43
CA TYR A 76 -9.16 -10.05 8.42
C TYR A 76 -10.16 -10.73 9.34
N ARG A 77 -10.25 -12.06 9.28
CA ARG A 77 -11.12 -12.81 10.17
C ARG A 77 -10.84 -12.50 11.63
N LEU A 78 -9.58 -12.65 12.07
CA LEU A 78 -9.18 -12.35 13.44
C LEU A 78 -9.42 -10.89 13.83
N TYR A 79 -9.18 -9.95 12.91
CA TYR A 79 -9.46 -8.53 13.12
C TYR A 79 -10.94 -8.26 13.33
N PHE A 80 -11.82 -8.81 12.48
CA PHE A 80 -13.26 -8.61 12.59
C PHE A 80 -13.86 -9.33 13.80
N ASP A 81 -13.37 -10.52 14.14
CA ASP A 81 -13.76 -11.24 15.37
C ASP A 81 -13.49 -10.36 16.60
N LEU A 82 -12.27 -9.81 16.70
CA LEU A 82 -11.88 -8.88 17.77
C LEU A 82 -12.71 -7.58 17.74
N LEU A 83 -12.94 -7.01 16.55
CA LEU A 83 -13.71 -5.78 16.39
C LEU A 83 -15.14 -5.95 16.93
N HIS A 84 -15.81 -7.05 16.55
CA HIS A 84 -17.16 -7.35 17.01
C HIS A 84 -17.22 -7.58 18.52
N GLU A 85 -16.22 -8.25 19.11
CA GLU A 85 -16.10 -8.39 20.57
C GLU A 85 -16.06 -7.01 21.25
N LYS A 86 -15.25 -6.08 20.73
CA LYS A 86 -15.13 -4.72 21.29
C LYS A 86 -16.41 -3.90 21.07
N MET A 87 -17.05 -4.02 19.91
CA MET A 87 -18.33 -3.36 19.67
C MET A 87 -19.39 -3.81 20.67
N ALA A 88 -19.46 -5.11 20.98
CA ALA A 88 -20.36 -5.64 21.99
C ALA A 88 -19.98 -5.16 23.41
N GLN A 89 -18.69 -5.20 23.75
CA GLN A 89 -18.18 -4.77 25.07
C GLN A 89 -18.57 -3.31 25.39
N TYR A 90 -18.47 -2.42 24.41
CA TYR A 90 -18.72 -0.99 24.57
C TYR A 90 -20.11 -0.55 24.10
N ASN A 91 -20.99 -1.49 23.75
CA ASN A 91 -22.34 -1.20 23.22
C ASN A 91 -22.34 -0.22 22.03
N ILE A 92 -21.37 -0.37 21.13
CA ILE A 92 -21.24 0.48 19.94
C ILE A 92 -22.18 -0.05 18.86
N GLN A 93 -23.14 0.77 18.45
CA GLN A 93 -24.01 0.44 17.32
C GLN A 93 -23.23 0.46 16.01
N ALA A 94 -23.51 -0.49 15.11
CA ALA A 94 -22.81 -0.60 13.83
C ALA A 94 -22.94 0.67 12.95
N CYS A 95 -24.02 1.42 13.07
CA CYS A 95 -24.22 2.71 12.39
C CYS A 95 -23.25 3.81 12.86
N ASN A 96 -22.60 3.63 14.01
CA ASN A 96 -21.61 4.56 14.57
C ASN A 96 -20.16 4.17 14.19
N THR A 97 -19.98 3.19 13.31
CA THR A 97 -18.67 2.85 12.74
C THR A 97 -18.39 3.77 11.56
N TYR A 98 -17.59 4.81 11.78
CA TYR A 98 -17.22 5.76 10.74
C TYR A 98 -15.86 5.42 10.14
N ASN A 99 -15.72 5.64 8.83
CA ASN A 99 -14.42 5.54 8.17
C ASN A 99 -13.52 6.68 8.65
N MET A 100 -12.37 6.32 9.19
CA MET A 100 -11.43 7.27 9.82
C MET A 100 -10.52 7.96 8.80
N ASP A 101 -10.39 7.46 7.58
CA ASP A 101 -9.46 8.01 6.58
C ASP A 101 -9.94 9.33 5.96
N GLU A 102 -11.22 9.47 5.61
CA GLU A 102 -11.77 10.71 5.04
C GLU A 102 -12.09 11.73 6.13
N LYS A 103 -12.77 11.31 7.20
CA LYS A 103 -13.09 12.20 8.33
C LYS A 103 -11.86 12.51 9.18
N GLY A 104 -10.96 11.56 9.39
CA GLY A 104 -9.71 11.78 10.11
C GLY A 104 -8.70 12.61 9.32
N PHE A 105 -8.68 12.51 7.99
CA PHE A 105 -7.95 13.45 7.15
C PHE A 105 -8.49 14.87 7.31
N LEU A 106 -9.81 15.04 7.21
CA LEU A 106 -10.46 16.32 7.45
C LEU A 106 -10.21 16.84 8.87
N ILE A 107 -10.26 16.00 9.91
CA ILE A 107 -9.92 16.36 11.30
C ILE A 107 -8.46 16.77 11.42
N GLY A 108 -7.54 16.09 10.73
CA GLY A 108 -6.12 16.46 10.71
C GLY A 108 -5.86 17.82 10.04
N ILE A 109 -6.63 18.14 8.99
CA ILE A 109 -6.61 19.46 8.35
C ILE A 109 -7.26 20.52 9.26
N LEU A 110 -8.45 20.24 9.78
CA LEU A 110 -9.22 21.13 10.65
C LEU A 110 -8.52 21.38 12.00
N GLY A 111 -7.79 20.40 12.52
CA GLY A 111 -6.99 20.50 13.74
C GLY A 111 -5.80 21.46 13.61
N ARG A 112 -5.42 21.84 12.38
CA ARG A 112 -4.42 22.90 12.11
C ARG A 112 -5.04 24.28 11.94
N SER A 113 -6.35 24.42 12.14
CA SER A 113 -7.02 25.72 11.99
C SER A 113 -6.67 26.64 13.17
N LYS A 114 -6.07 27.79 12.87
CA LYS A 114 -5.76 28.83 13.86
C LYS A 114 -7.07 29.40 14.38
N ARG A 115 -7.35 29.20 15.67
CA ARG A 115 -8.49 29.84 16.35
C ARG A 115 -8.05 31.20 16.88
N ILE A 116 -8.77 32.25 16.52
CA ILE A 116 -8.55 33.61 17.04
C ILE A 116 -9.53 33.81 18.19
N PHE A 117 -9.00 34.09 19.37
CA PHE A 117 -9.80 34.40 20.55
C PHE A 117 -9.56 35.84 20.99
N ASN A 118 -10.53 36.42 21.69
CA ASN A 118 -10.31 37.67 22.41
C ASN A 118 -9.24 37.43 23.50
N ARG A 119 -8.24 38.30 23.55
CA ARG A 119 -7.11 38.22 24.48
C ARG A 119 -7.56 38.17 25.95
N GLU A 120 -8.54 38.98 26.34
CA GLU A 120 -9.01 39.03 27.72
C GLU A 120 -9.66 37.70 28.17
N MET A 121 -10.43 37.06 27.28
CA MET A 121 -11.06 35.76 27.55
C MET A 121 -10.03 34.62 27.63
N TRP A 122 -8.95 34.71 26.84
CA TRP A 122 -7.85 33.75 26.90
C TRP A 122 -7.09 33.84 28.23
N GLU A 123 -6.78 35.06 28.67
CA GLU A 123 -6.09 35.31 29.94
C GLU A 123 -6.93 34.85 31.15
N ARG A 124 -8.26 34.96 31.08
CA ARG A 124 -9.20 34.43 32.09
C ARG A 124 -9.41 32.91 32.04
N LYS A 125 -8.83 32.20 31.06
CA LYS A 125 -8.93 30.73 30.87
C LYS A 125 -10.36 30.20 30.67
N GLU A 126 -11.33 31.05 30.38
CA GLU A 126 -12.74 30.67 30.19
C GLU A 126 -12.92 29.78 28.94
N VAL A 127 -12.08 29.98 27.92
CA VAL A 127 -12.14 29.27 26.63
C VAL A 127 -11.46 27.89 26.67
N THR A 128 -10.63 27.65 27.68
CA THR A 128 -9.87 26.39 27.84
C THR A 128 -10.72 25.24 28.39
N ALA A 129 -11.88 25.51 29.00
CA ALA A 129 -12.73 24.48 29.58
C ALA A 129 -13.53 23.66 28.53
N ALA A 130 -13.57 24.12 27.28
CA ALA A 130 -14.28 23.50 26.16
C ALA A 130 -13.37 23.14 24.97
N LEU A 131 -12.05 23.19 25.16
CA LEU A 131 -11.02 22.68 24.23
C LEU A 131 -10.63 21.26 24.61
#